data_AF-A0A6L7YCL9-F1
#
_entry.id   AF-A0A6L7YCL9-F1
#
_cell.length_a   1.000
_cell.length_b   1.000
_cell.length_c   1.000
_cell.angle_alpha   90.00
_cell.angle_beta   90.00
_cell.angle_gamma   90.00
#
_symmetry.space_group_name_H-M   'P 1'
#
loop_
_entity.id
_entity.type
_entity.pdbx_description
1 polymer ?
#
loop_
_entity_poly.entity_id
_entity_poly.type
_entity_poly.pdbx_seq_one_letter_code
_entity_poly.pdbx_strand_id
1 'polypeptide(L)' 'MTADLKLLGAVLDRELDEGCADTIVDGGLDEMLRLQARDEPPGSPLLRMVGALPAAGYRSLGPEERRTWLRRAR' A
#
# COMPACT_ATOMS: atom_id res chain seq x y z
N MET A 1 9.92 14.15 6.17
CA MET A 1 10.51 12.92 6.72
C MET A 1 10.24 11.84 5.69
N THR A 2 11.29 11.25 5.10
CA THR A 2 11.15 10.22 4.08
C THR A 2 10.20 9.12 4.54
N ALA A 3 9.34 8.63 3.64
CA ALA A 3 8.45 7.52 3.97
C ALA A 3 9.26 6.35 4.55
N ASP A 4 8.78 5.77 5.66
CA ASP A 4 9.45 4.62 6.27
C ASP A 4 9.12 3.36 5.44
N LEU A 5 9.85 3.20 4.34
CA LEU A 5 9.67 2.11 3.38
C LEU A 5 9.87 0.74 4.04
N LYS A 6 10.62 0.66 5.15
CA LYS A 6 10.78 -0.59 5.91
C LYS A 6 9.52 -0.94 6.68
N LEU A 7 8.92 0.01 7.39
CA LEU A 7 7.63 -0.17 8.05
C LEU A 7 6.55 -0.52 7.03
N LEU A 8 6.50 0.19 5.90
CA LEU A 8 5.55 -0.09 4.83
C LEU A 8 5.75 -1.52 4.28
N GLY A 9 6.98 -1.90 3.95
CA GLY A 9 7.27 -3.25 3.47
C GLY A 9 6.83 -4.34 4.46
N ALA A 10 7.04 -4.12 5.76
CA ALA A 10 6.58 -5.05 6.79
C ALA A 10 5.05 -5.15 6.89
N VAL A 11 4.34 -4.04 6.74
CA VAL A 11 2.86 -4.02 6.71
C VAL A 11 2.34 -4.74 5.46
N LEU A 12 2.94 -4.49 4.29
CA LEU A 12 2.55 -5.13 3.04
C LEU A 12 2.78 -6.66 3.07
N ASP A 13 3.89 -7.10 3.65
CA ASP A 13 4.20 -8.53 3.81
C ASP A 13 3.19 -9.21 4.74
N ARG A 14 2.84 -8.53 5.85
CA ARG A 14 1.84 -9.01 6.80
C ARG A 14 0.43 -9.05 6.21
N GLU A 15 0.06 -8.03 5.42
CA GLU A 15 -1.20 -8.03 4.65
C GLU A 15 -1.23 -9.18 3.64
N LEU A 16 -0.11 -9.51 2.99
CA LEU A 16 -0.04 -10.64 2.06
C LEU A 16 -0.22 -11.98 2.79
N ASP A 17 0.38 -12.13 3.98
CA ASP A 17 0.32 -13.34 4.80
C ASP A 17 -1.09 -13.58 5.37
N GLU A 18 -1.75 -12.51 5.83
CA GLU A 18 -3.07 -12.56 6.47
C GLU A 18 -4.24 -12.55 5.47
N GLY A 19 -3.96 -12.65 4.16
CA GLY A 19 -4.99 -12.82 3.12
C GLY A 19 -5.51 -11.53 2.49
N CYS A 20 -4.75 -10.44 2.57
CA CYS A 20 -5.02 -9.14 1.94
C CYS A 20 -6.30 -8.48 2.47
N ALA A 21 -6.53 -8.58 3.78
CA ALA A 21 -7.78 -8.22 4.42
C ALA A 21 -8.01 -6.70 4.57
N ASP A 22 -6.98 -5.86 4.38
CA ASP A 22 -7.01 -4.41 4.67
C ASP A 22 -7.31 -4.12 6.16
N THR A 23 -7.00 -5.05 7.06
CA THR A 23 -7.30 -4.95 8.50
C THR A 23 -6.07 -4.77 9.38
N ILE A 24 -4.86 -4.90 8.83
CA ILE A 24 -3.61 -4.82 9.61
C ILE A 24 -3.33 -3.41 10.13
N VAL A 25 -3.86 -2.37 9.47
CA VAL A 25 -3.65 -0.97 9.85
C VAL A 25 -4.97 -0.36 10.28
N ASP A 26 -4.94 0.39 11.38
CA ASP A 26 -6.07 1.22 11.84
C ASP A 26 -6.35 2.31 10.78
N GLY A 27 -7.51 2.24 10.12
CA GLY A 27 -7.86 3.07 8.95
C GLY A 27 -7.58 2.42 7.58
N GLY A 28 -6.99 1.23 7.55
CA GLY A 28 -6.68 0.46 6.33
C GLY A 28 -5.37 0.86 5.66
N LEU A 29 -4.94 0.06 4.70
CA LEU A 29 -3.71 0.28 3.95
C LEU A 29 -3.78 1.57 3.13
N ASP A 30 -4.97 1.94 2.66
CA ASP A 30 -5.22 3.17 1.91
C ASP A 30 -4.88 4.44 2.69
N GLU A 31 -5.25 4.52 3.96
CA GLU A 31 -4.94 5.65 4.82
C GLU A 31 -3.42 5.79 5.01
N MET A 32 -2.76 4.67 5.31
CA MET A 32 -1.30 4.61 5.46
C MET A 32 -0.60 5.04 4.17
N LEU A 33 -1.01 4.51 3.02
CA LEU A 33 -0.43 4.86 1.72
C LEU A 33 -0.60 6.34 1.41
N ARG A 34 -1.76 6.95 1.71
CA ARG A 34 -1.96 8.40 1.54
C ARG A 34 -1.06 9.22 2.45
N LEU A 35 -0.92 8.82 3.72
CA LEU A 35 -0.05 9.51 4.67
C LEU A 35 1.41 9.47 4.23
N GLN A 36 1.89 8.30 3.79
CA GLN A 36 3.25 8.13 3.27
C GLN A 36 3.44 8.87 1.93
N ALA A 37 2.45 8.81 1.03
CA ALA A 37 2.49 9.46 -0.29
C ALA A 37 2.55 10.99 -0.21
N ARG A 38 1.91 11.58 0.80
CA ARG A 38 1.85 13.03 0.97
C ARG A 38 3.22 13.65 1.23
N ASP A 39 4.13 12.93 1.90
CA ASP A 39 5.48 13.44 2.24
C ASP A 39 6.54 13.01 1.22
N GLU A 40 6.20 12.14 0.26
CA GLU A 40 7.14 11.64 -0.72
C GLU A 40 7.35 12.60 -1.91
N PRO A 41 8.60 12.73 -2.40
CA PRO A 41 8.88 13.56 -3.56
C PRO A 41 8.24 12.98 -4.84
N PRO A 42 7.85 13.82 -5.80
CA PRO A 42 7.29 13.38 -7.06
C PRO A 42 8.24 12.42 -7.78
N GLY A 43 7.71 11.29 -8.24
CA GLY A 43 8.48 10.24 -8.91
C GLY A 43 9.07 9.18 -7.99
N SER A 44 8.87 9.28 -6.67
CA SER A 44 9.20 8.24 -5.72
C SER A 44 8.56 6.89 -6.07
N PRO A 45 9.22 5.76 -5.74
CA PRO A 45 8.67 4.43 -5.98
C PRO A 45 7.31 4.25 -5.30
N LEU A 46 7.14 4.80 -4.10
CA LEU A 46 5.85 4.80 -3.40
C LEU A 46 4.74 5.48 -4.21
N LEU A 47 4.99 6.68 -4.75
CA LEU A 47 3.99 7.39 -5.54
C LEU A 47 3.64 6.65 -6.83
N ARG A 48 4.60 5.95 -7.46
CA ARG A 48 4.31 5.09 -8.62
C ARG A 48 3.43 3.89 -8.23
N MET A 49 3.69 3.30 -7.06
CA MET A 49 2.88 2.19 -6.55
C MET A 49 1.46 2.63 -6.21
N VAL A 50 1.30 3.74 -5.49
CA VAL A 50 -0.01 4.34 -5.17
C VAL A 50 -0.73 4.78 -6.45
N GLY A 51 -0.01 5.35 -7.41
CA GLY A 51 -0.57 5.73 -8.71
C GLY A 51 -1.03 4.53 -9.58
N ALA A 52 -0.57 3.31 -9.28
CA ALA A 52 -1.05 2.09 -9.92
C ALA A 52 -2.35 1.56 -9.31
N LEU A 53 -2.78 2.09 -8.16
CA LEU A 53 -4.06 1.76 -7.55
C LEU A 53 -5.20 2.54 -8.24
N PRO A 54 -6.43 1.98 -8.25
CA PRO A 54 -7.60 2.74 -8.65
C PRO A 54 -7.84 3.92 -7.70
N ALA A 55 -8.55 4.95 -8.16
CA ALA A 55 -8.88 6.12 -7.33
C ALA A 55 -9.64 5.78 -6.02
N ALA A 56 -10.36 4.65 -6.03
CA ALA A 56 -11.06 4.13 -4.85
C ALA A 56 -10.13 3.46 -3.82
N GLY A 57 -8.87 3.19 -4.18
CA GLY A 57 -7.84 2.68 -3.29
C GLY A 57 -7.60 1.17 -3.36
N TYR A 58 -6.66 0.69 -2.56
CA TYR A 58 -6.33 -0.72 -2.37
C TYR A 58 -7.55 -1.54 -1.92
N ARG A 59 -8.38 -1.00 -1.03
CA ARG A 59 -9.61 -1.65 -0.56
C ARG A 59 -10.62 -1.93 -1.68
N SER A 60 -10.55 -1.20 -2.79
CA SER A 60 -11.45 -1.39 -3.92
C SER A 60 -11.05 -2.57 -4.80
N LEU A 61 -9.82 -3.06 -4.68
CA LEU A 61 -9.34 -4.21 -5.42
C LEU A 61 -9.97 -5.50 -4.87
N GLY A 62 -10.27 -6.43 -5.76
CA GLY A 62 -10.62 -7.79 -5.36
C GLY A 62 -9.44 -8.51 -4.70
N PRO A 63 -9.67 -9.62 -3.96
CA PRO A 63 -8.61 -10.33 -3.25
C PRO A 63 -7.45 -10.78 -4.16
N GLU A 64 -7.73 -11.19 -5.40
CA GLU A 64 -6.69 -11.57 -6.37
C GLU A 64 -5.88 -10.37 -6.88
N GLU A 65 -6.55 -9.23 -7.09
CA GLU A 65 -5.92 -7.99 -7.53
C GLU A 65 -5.05 -7.40 -6.43
N ARG A 66 -5.53 -7.41 -5.17
CA ARG A 66 -4.75 -7.02 -3.99
C ARG A 66 -3.46 -7.83 -3.90
N ARG A 67 -3.55 -9.15 -4.05
CA ARG A 67 -2.40 -10.04 -4.02
C ARG A 67 -1.40 -9.75 -5.14
N THR A 68 -1.91 -9.45 -6.34
CA THR A 68 -1.09 -9.07 -7.50
C THR A 68 -0.39 -7.74 -7.27
N TRP A 69 -1.10 -6.77 -6.71
CA TRP A 69 -0.56 -5.46 -6.38
C TRP A 69 0.51 -5.56 -5.29
N LEU A 70 0.25 -6.29 -4.19
CA LEU A 70 1.22 -6.53 -3.12
C LEU A 70 2.51 -7.19 -3.62
N ARG A 71 2.41 -8.15 -4.56
CA ARG A 71 3.59 -8.77 -5.19
C ARG A 71 4.40 -7.80 -6.05
N ARG A 72 3.77 -6.80 -6.65
CA ARG A 72 4.46 -5.74 -7.43
C ARG A 72 5.02 -4.63 -6.54
N ALA A 73 4.44 -4.47 -5.35
CA ALA A 73 4.80 -3.48 -4.35
C ALA A 73 6.04 -3.86 -3.53
N ARG A 74 6.43 -5.14 -3.55
CA ARG A 74 7.68 -5.69 -3.02
C ARG A 74 8.83 -5.49 -4.01
#